data_AF-A0A972UTA6-F1
#
_entry.id   AF-A0A972UTA6-F1
#
_cell.length_a   1.000
_cell.length_b   1.000
_cell.length_c   1.000
_cell.angle_alpha   90.00
_cell.angle_beta   90.00
_cell.angle_gamma   90.00
#
_symmetry.space_group_name_H-M   'P 1'
#
loop_
_entity.id
_entity.type
_entity.pdbx_description
1 polymer ?
#
loop_
_entity_poly.entity_id
_entity_poly.type
_entity_poly.pdbx_seq_one_letter_code
_entity_poly.pdbx_strand_id
1 'polypeptide(L)' 'FKISSKFTEIMLLTNIAVAAQQLNKTLEYDAENMKITNCQEANDYFHYEYRKGWDL' A
#
# COMPACT_ATOMS: atom_id res chain seq x y z
N PHE A 1 19.57 2.79 5.14
CA PHE A 1 18.42 2.35 4.31
C PHE A 1 17.24 1.79 5.11
N LYS A 2 17.43 1.01 6.19
CA LYS A 2 16.33 0.38 6.96
C LYS A 2 15.25 1.34 7.50
N ILE A 3 15.64 2.52 8.01
CA ILE A 3 14.69 3.51 8.55
C ILE A 3 13.89 4.15 7.40
N SER A 4 14.59 4.55 6.33
CA SER A 4 13.97 5.17 5.16
C SER A 4 12.93 4.25 4.51
N SER A 5 13.24 2.95 4.36
CA SER A 5 12.28 1.97 3.82
C SER A 5 11.00 1.88 4.66
N LYS A 6 11.14 1.73 5.99
CA LYS A 6 9.99 1.69 6.91
C LYS A 6 9.19 2.98 6.90
N PHE A 7 9.86 4.12 6.77
CA PHE A 7 9.19 5.41 6.69
C PHE A 7 8.32 5.51 5.44
N THR A 8 8.86 5.14 4.27
CA THR A 8 8.10 5.15 3.01
C THR A 8 6.90 4.19 3.06
N GLU A 9 7.08 3.02 3.69
CA GLU A 9 6.01 2.04 3.88
C GLU A 9 4.86 2.59 4.73
N ILE A 10 5.17 3.25 5.85
CA ILE A 10 4.16 3.91 6.71
C ILE A 10 3.44 5.02 5.94
N MET A 11 4.16 5.81 5.13
CA MET A 11 3.54 6.85 4.31
C MET A 11 2.53 6.26 3.31
N LEU A 12 2.87 5.16 2.63
CA LEU A 12 1.97 4.47 1.71
C LEU A 12 0.75 3.89 2.43
N LEU A 13 0.97 3.20 3.56
CA LEU A 13 -0.10 2.64 4.39
C LEU A 13 -1.08 3.74 4.85
N THR A 14 -0.57 4.91 5.21
CA THR A 14 -1.38 6.05 5.67
C THR A 14 -2.33 6.54 4.57
N ASN A 15 -1.85 6.63 3.32
CA ASN A 15 -2.70 7.01 2.18
C ASN A 15 -3.84 6.00 1.96
N ILE A 16 -3.54 4.71 2.06
CA ILE A 16 -4.53 3.63 1.91
C ILE A 16 -5.54 3.66 3.07
N ALA A 17 -5.08 3.93 4.29
CA ALA A 17 -5.96 4.07 5.46
C ALA A 17 -6.94 5.24 5.32
N VAL A 18 -6.47 6.40 4.84
CA VAL A 18 -7.35 7.56 4.58
C VAL A 18 -8.39 7.23 3.50
N ALA A 19 -7.99 6.55 2.42
CA ALA A 19 -8.92 6.12 1.39
C ALA A 19 -9.98 5.13 1.93
N ALA A 20 -9.57 4.17 2.77
CA ALA A 20 -10.49 3.22 3.38
C ALA A 20 -11.42 3.88 4.42
N GLN A 21 -10.94 4.90 5.14
CA GLN A 21 -11.76 5.69 6.05
C GLN A 21 -12.92 6.38 5.30
N GLN A 22 -12.67 6.92 4.10
CA GLN A 22 -13.74 7.49 3.26
C GLN A 22 -14.81 6.45 2.89
N LEU A 23 -14.43 5.18 2.81
CA LEU A 23 -15.33 4.06 2.51
C LEU A 23 -15.93 3.41 3.77
N ASN A 24 -15.70 3.98 4.97
CA ASN A 24 -16.06 3.39 6.27
C ASN A 24 -15.59 1.93 6.44
N LYS A 25 -14.43 1.58 5.88
CA LYS A 25 -13.83 0.25 6.02
C LYS A 25 -12.63 0.30 6.98
N THR A 26 -12.62 -0.59 7.96
CA THR A 26 -11.45 -0.82 8.81
C THR A 26 -10.51 -1.80 8.12
N LEU A 27 -9.25 -1.39 7.94
CA LEU A 27 -8.20 -2.23 7.36
C LEU A 27 -7.39 -2.88 8.47
N GLU A 28 -7.19 -4.19 8.36
CA GLU A 28 -6.25 -4.94 9.19
C GLU A 28 -4.94 -5.10 8.41
N TYR A 29 -3.85 -4.58 8.98
CA TYR A 29 -2.52 -4.59 8.37
C TYR A 29 -1.57 -5.50 9.15
N ASP A 30 -0.97 -6.47 8.43
CA ASP A 30 0.10 -7.32 8.93
C ASP A 30 1.45 -6.69 8.57
N ALA A 31 2.14 -6.17 9.59
CA ALA A 31 3.44 -5.52 9.46
C ALA A 31 4.60 -6.50 9.25
N GLU A 32 4.43 -7.80 9.52
CA GLU A 32 5.47 -8.81 9.28
C GLU A 32 5.51 -9.20 7.80
N ASN A 33 4.34 -9.37 7.19
CA ASN A 33 4.19 -9.76 5.78
C ASN A 33 3.97 -8.57 4.83
N MET A 34 3.83 -7.35 5.37
CA MET A 34 3.54 -6.10 4.65
C MET A 34 2.30 -6.21 3.76
N LYS A 35 1.19 -6.71 4.32
CA LYS A 35 -0.05 -6.96 3.58
C LYS A 35 -1.27 -6.63 4.41
N ILE A 36 -2.32 -6.21 3.72
CA ILE A 36 -3.65 -6.02 4.27
C ILE A 36 -4.42 -7.34 4.14
N THR A 37 -4.92 -7.87 5.25
CA THR A 37 -5.57 -9.18 5.33
C THR A 37 -7.06 -9.12 4.98
N ASN A 38 -7.72 -8.01 5.34
CA ASN A 38 -9.17 -7.86 5.21
C ASN A 38 -9.63 -7.34 3.84
N CYS A 39 -8.72 -6.77 3.03
CA CYS A 39 -9.05 -6.17 1.74
C CYS A 39 -7.91 -6.40 0.75
N GLN A 40 -8.08 -7.37 -0.16
CA GLN A 40 -7.07 -7.67 -1.17
C GLN A 40 -6.88 -6.53 -2.17
N GLU A 41 -7.96 -5.82 -2.54
CA GLU A 41 -7.93 -4.64 -3.42
C GLU A 41 -7.01 -3.54 -2.87
N ALA A 42 -6.90 -3.44 -1.54
CA ALA A 42 -6.03 -2.45 -0.90
C ALA A 42 -4.54 -2.78 -1.12
N ASN A 43 -4.20 -4.04 -1.35
CA ASN A 43 -2.81 -4.45 -1.61
C ASN A 43 -2.31 -4.01 -2.98
N ASP A 44 -3.22 -3.82 -3.95
CA ASP A 44 -2.86 -3.37 -5.29
C ASP A 44 -2.30 -1.94 -5.25
N TYR A 45 -2.71 -1.11 -4.29
CA TYR A 45 -2.17 0.25 -4.13
C TYR A 45 -0.71 0.30 -3.64
N PHE A 46 -0.18 -0.80 -3.09
CA PHE A 46 1.24 -0.85 -2.73
C PHE A 46 2.14 -1.02 -3.96
N HIS A 47 1.61 -1.48 -5.09
CA HIS A 47 2.35 -1.70 -6.31
C HIS A 47 1.79 -0.86 -7.45
N TYR A 48 2.62 0.02 -7.99
CA TYR A 48 2.28 0.73 -9.22
C TYR A 48 2.84 -0.02 -10.41
N GLU A 49 2.00 -0.38 -11.38
CA GLU A 49 2.48 -0.88 -12.67
C GLU A 49 3.26 0.23 -13.38
N TYR A 50 4.57 0.04 -13.51
CA TYR A 50 5.39 0.97 -14.25
C TYR A 50 4.99 0.94 -15.73
N ARG A 51 4.89 2.14 -16.35
CA ARG A 51 4.48 2.28 -17.74
C ARG A 51 5.33 1.41 -18.67
N LYS A 52 4.71 0.82 -19.69
CA LYS A 52 5.48 0.17 -20.77
C LYS A 52 6.40 1.20 -21.41
N GLY A 53 7.66 0.84 -21.57
CA GLY A 53 8.65 1.67 -22.24
C GLY A 53 8.27 1.92 -23.70
N TRP A 54 9.10 2.68 -24.40
CA TRP A 54 8.96 2.80 -25.84
C TRP A 54 9.37 1.46 -26.47
N ASP A 55 8.43 0.79 -27.16
CA ASP A 55 8.75 -0.36 -28.02
C ASP A 55 9.53 0.14 -29.24
N LEU A 56 10.55 -0.63 -29.65
CA LEU A 56 11.50 -0.30 -30.72
C LEU A 56 10.99 -0.76 -32.09
#